data_AF-A0A2D7MDE8-F1
#
_entry.id   AF-A0A2D7MDE8-F1
#
_cell.length_a   1.000
_cell.length_b   1.000
_cell.length_c   1.000
_cell.angle_alpha   90.00
_cell.angle_beta   90.00
_cell.angle_gamma   90.00
#
_symmetry.space_group_name_H-M   'P 1'
#
loop_
_entity.id
_entity.type
_entity.pdbx_description
1 polymer ?
#
loop_
_entity_poly.entity_id
_entity_poly.type
_entity_poly.pdbx_seq_one_letter_code
_entity_poly.pdbx_strand_id
1 'polypeptide(L)' 'MLIAISIIGITLSNQSDFKAFKIKQLNDEINVLQSDYIVLKQEVQKSRLSSQLEKDLGSLGLKPIQKPVEKIVVIK' A
#
# COMPACT_ATOMS: atom_id res chain seq x y z
N MET A 1 -32.85 -41.64 16.75
CA MET A 1 -32.30 -40.49 17.48
C MET A 1 -30.84 -40.21 17.13
N LEU A 2 -29.95 -41.21 17.16
CA LEU A 2 -28.51 -41.05 16.85
C LEU A 2 -28.21 -40.49 15.44
N ILE A 3 -28.91 -40.98 14.40
CA ILE A 3 -28.69 -40.56 13.01
C ILE A 3 -28.98 -39.05 12.82
N ALA A 4 -30.02 -38.54 13.46
CA ALA A 4 -30.39 -37.12 13.37
C ALA A 4 -29.31 -36.22 13.97
N ILE A 5 -28.72 -36.62 15.10
CA ILE A 5 -27.64 -35.88 15.77
C ILE A 5 -26.40 -35.83 14.88
N SER A 6 -26.05 -36.94 14.22
CA SER A 6 -24.91 -36.98 13.30
C SER A 6 -25.08 -36.03 12.10
N ILE A 7 -26.28 -35.97 11.51
CA ILE A 7 -26.57 -35.05 10.38
C ILE A 7 -26.47 -33.59 10.81
N ILE A 8 -26.97 -33.26 12.01
CA ILE A 8 -26.87 -31.91 12.58
C ILE A 8 -25.40 -31.53 12.81
N GLY A 9 -24.60 -32.44 13.37
CA GLY A 9 -23.17 -32.20 13.60
C GLY A 9 -22.39 -31.92 12.31
N ILE A 10 -22.63 -32.70 11.26
CA ILE A 10 -21.96 -32.53 9.96
C ILE A 10 -22.34 -31.20 9.30
N THR A 11 -23.63 -30.84 9.31
CA THR A 11 -24.09 -29.59 8.72
C THR A 11 -23.58 -28.35 9.47
N LEU A 12 -23.51 -28.41 10.81
CA LEU A 12 -22.92 -27.36 11.62
C LEU A 12 -21.41 -27.21 11.38
N SER A 13 -20.69 -28.34 11.28
CA SER A 13 -19.26 -28.35 10.97
C SER A 13 -18.99 -27.68 9.63
N ASN A 14 -19.71 -28.08 8.59
CA ASN A 14 -19.55 -27.51 7.24
C ASN A 14 -19.85 -26.01 7.21
N GLN A 15 -20.85 -25.54 7.96
CA GLN A 15 -21.13 -24.09 8.09
C GLN A 15 -20.02 -23.35 8.83
N SER A 16 -19.44 -23.94 9.87
CA SER A 16 -18.30 -23.38 10.59
C SER A 16 -17.07 -23.27 9.69
N ASP A 17 -16.78 -24.33 8.94
CA ASP A 17 -15.65 -24.37 8.01
C ASP A 17 -15.80 -23.32 6.90
N PHE A 18 -17.02 -23.17 6.35
CA PHE A 18 -17.33 -22.12 5.39
C PHE A 18 -17.14 -20.71 5.95
N LYS A 19 -17.58 -20.47 7.20
CA LYS A 19 -17.39 -19.18 7.87
C LYS A 19 -15.91 -18.89 8.11
N ALA A 20 -15.13 -19.87 8.58
CA ALA A 20 -13.70 -19.73 8.79
C ALA A 20 -12.96 -19.40 7.48
N PHE A 21 -13.31 -20.10 6.39
CA PHE A 21 -12.79 -19.79 5.05
C PHE A 21 -13.14 -18.36 4.63
N LYS A 22 -14.39 -17.93 4.83
CA LYS A 22 -14.82 -16.57 4.47
C LYS A 22 -14.09 -15.50 5.29
N ILE A 23 -13.88 -15.74 6.58
CA ILE A 23 -13.09 -14.84 7.45
C ILE A 23 -11.66 -14.72 6.92
N LYS A 24 -11.02 -15.84 6.58
CA LYS A 24 -9.68 -15.82 5.98
C LYS A 24 -9.65 -15.02 4.69
N GLN A 25 -10.61 -15.25 3.79
CA GLN A 25 -10.71 -14.51 2.53
C GLN A 25 -10.84 -13.00 2.75
N LEU A 26 -11.69 -12.57 3.69
CA LEU A 26 -11.85 -11.16 4.03
C LEU A 26 -10.59 -10.56 4.66
N ASN A 27 -9.88 -11.33 5.48
CA ASN A 27 -8.62 -10.89 6.07
C ASN A 27 -7.52 -10.73 5.01
N ASP A 28 -7.45 -11.64 4.05
CA ASP A 28 -6.54 -11.54 2.91
C ASP A 28 -6.86 -10.29 2.08
N GLU A 29 -8.14 -9.98 1.86
CA GLU A 29 -8.58 -8.76 1.17
C GLU A 29 -8.20 -7.47 1.94
N ILE A 30 -8.39 -7.45 3.27
CA ILE A 30 -7.97 -6.34 4.12
C ILE A 30 -6.45 -6.10 4.01
N ASN A 31 -5.66 -7.17 4.05
CA ASN A 31 -4.20 -7.06 3.97
C ASN A 31 -3.74 -6.46 2.64
N VAL A 32 -4.37 -6.84 1.52
CA VAL A 32 -4.09 -6.26 0.20
C VAL A 32 -4.44 -4.77 0.19
N LEU A 33 -5.64 -4.40 0.65
CA LEU A 33 -6.08 -3.00 0.70
C LEU A 33 -5.16 -2.14 1.57
N GLN A 34 -4.69 -2.67 2.70
CA GLN A 34 -3.75 -1.98 3.58
C GLN A 34 -2.39 -1.77 2.90
N SER A 35 -1.89 -2.78 2.18
CA SER A 35 -0.66 -2.67 1.40
C SER A 35 -0.77 -1.56 0.34
N ASP A 36 -1.85 -1.57 -0.44
CA ASP A 36 -2.09 -0.57 -1.49
C ASP A 36 -2.20 0.84 -0.91
N TYR A 37 -2.89 1.00 0.22
CA TYR A 37 -2.98 2.27 0.92
C TYR A 37 -1.60 2.79 1.36
N ILE A 38 -0.73 1.93 1.89
CA ILE A 38 0.61 2.31 2.32
C ILE A 38 1.43 2.82 1.12
N VAL A 39 1.39 2.11 0.00
CA VAL A 39 2.10 2.49 -1.23
C VAL A 39 1.60 3.85 -1.73
N LEU A 40 0.28 4.02 -1.86
CA LEU A 40 -0.32 5.27 -2.33
C LEU A 40 -0.01 6.44 -1.38
N LYS A 41 -0.09 6.21 -0.08
CA LYS A 41 0.25 7.21 0.94
C LYS A 41 1.70 7.68 0.80
N GLN A 42 2.64 6.76 0.60
CA GLN A 42 4.05 7.09 0.41
C GLN A 42 4.26 7.93 -0.86
N GLU A 43 3.63 7.56 -1.97
CA GLU A 43 3.71 8.32 -3.22
C GLU A 43 3.18 9.75 -3.07
N VAL A 44 2.00 9.91 -2.45
CA VAL A 44 1.41 11.21 -2.18
C VAL A 44 2.31 12.05 -1.26
N GLN A 45 2.89 11.45 -0.21
CA GLN A 45 3.81 12.16 0.68
C GLN A 45 5.07 12.62 -0.06
N LYS A 46 5.67 11.76 -0.88
CA LYS A 46 6.84 12.11 -1.70
C LYS A 46 6.54 13.25 -2.66
N SER A 47 5.38 13.20 -3.32
CA SER A 47 4.93 14.25 -4.24
C SER A 47 4.74 15.58 -3.51
N ARG A 48 4.02 15.58 -2.37
CA ARG A 48 3.82 16.78 -1.54
C ARG A 48 5.14 17.37 -1.05
N LEU A 49 6.08 16.53 -0.60
CA LEU A 49 7.38 16.97 -0.14
C LEU A 49 8.18 17.61 -1.28
N SER A 50 8.15 17.01 -2.47
CA SER A 50 8.80 17.56 -3.66
C SER A 50 8.21 18.92 -4.04
N SER A 51 6.88 19.04 -4.09
CA SER A 51 6.20 20.31 -4.38
C SER A 51 6.44 21.39 -3.32
N GLN A 52 6.54 21.00 -2.04
CA GLN A 52 6.87 21.95 -0.98
C GLN A 52 8.31 22.46 -1.13
N LEU A 53 9.25 21.55 -1.40
CA LEU A 53 10.65 21.90 -1.64
C LEU A 53 10.78 22.86 -2.83
N GLU A 54 10.05 22.64 -3.92
CA GLU A 54 10.03 23.56 -5.07
C GLU A 54 9.51 24.95 -4.71
N LYS A 55 8.46 25.04 -3.88
CA LYS A 55 7.94 26.33 -3.40
C LYS A 55 8.95 27.05 -2.52
N ASP A 56 9.54 26.34 -1.58
CA ASP A 56 10.50 26.90 -0.62
C ASP A 56 11.79 27.35 -1.34
N LEU A 57 12.35 26.51 -2.22
CA LEU A 57 13.52 26.86 -3.02
C LEU A 57 13.22 27.96 -4.04
N GLY A 58 12.03 27.95 -4.65
CA GLY A 58 11.58 29.01 -5.54
C GLY A 58 11.53 30.38 -4.85
N SER A 59 11.11 30.43 -3.58
CA SER A 59 11.15 31.65 -2.76
C SER A 59 12.57 32.18 -2.53
N LEU A 60 13.57 31.30 -2.59
CA LEU A 60 15.00 31.64 -2.51
C LEU A 60 15.64 31.89 -3.89
N GLY A 61 14.86 31.88 -4.97
CA GLY A 61 15.35 32.02 -6.35
C GLY A 61 16.07 30.79 -6.91
N LEU A 62 16.09 29.68 -6.16
CA LEU A 62 16.71 28.42 -6.55
C LEU A 62 15.73 27.60 -7.38
N LYS A 63 16.14 27.20 -8.59
CA LYS A 63 15.33 26.39 -9.52
C LYS A 63 15.98 25.03 -9.75
N PRO A 64 15.19 23.99 -10.08
CA PRO A 64 15.74 22.72 -10.52
C PRO A 64 16.71 22.92 -11.68
N ILE A 65 17.86 22.25 -11.61
CA ILE A 65 18.90 22.30 -12.63
C ILE A 65 18.35 21.65 -13.91
N GLN A 66 18.09 22.45 -14.95
CA GLN A 66 17.51 21.97 -16.22
C GLN A 66 18.53 21.25 -17.11
N LYS A 67 19.82 21.52 -16.95
CA LYS A 67 20.91 20.89 -17.69
C LYS A 67 21.98 20.42 -16.70
N PRO A 68 22.46 19.17 -16.79
CA PRO A 68 23.52 18.69 -15.91
C PRO A 68 24.72 19.64 -15.96
N VAL A 69 25.30 19.92 -14.79
CA VAL A 69 26.44 20.84 -14.66
C VAL A 69 27.62 20.25 -15.41
N GLU A 70 28.00 20.87 -16.52
CA GLU A 70 29.20 20.49 -17.26
C GLU A 70 30.43 20.88 -16.42
N LYS A 71 31.16 19.87 -15.94
CA LYS A 71 32.41 20.09 -15.21
C LYS A 71 33.47 20.61 -16.19
N ILE A 72 33.83 21.88 -16.06
CA ILE A 72 34.96 22.45 -16.82
C ILE A 72 36.25 21.91 -16.20
N VAL A 73 37.01 21.12 -16.97
CA VAL A 73 38.36 20.68 -16.60
C VAL A 73 39.35 21.52 -17.39
N VAL A 74 40.11 22.36 -16.71
CA VAL A 74 41.20 23.12 -17.31
C VAL A 74 42.42 22.21 -17.42
N ILE A 75 42.79 21.85 -18.66
CA ILE A 75 44.03 21.12 -18.95
C ILE A 75 45.12 22.16 -19.23
N LYS A 76 46.27 22.01 -18.56
CA LYS A 76 47.42 22.91 -18.68
C LYS A 76 48.26 22.57 -19.90
#